data_AF-A0AAV6J483-F1
#
_entry.id   AF-A0AAV6J483-F1
#
_cell.length_a   1.000
_cell.length_b   1.000
_cell.length_c   1.000
_cell.angle_alpha   90.00
_cell.angle_beta   90.00
_cell.angle_gamma   90.00
#
_symmetry.space_group_name_H-M   'P 1'
#
loop_
_entity.id
_entity.type
_entity.pdbx_description
1 polymer ?
#
loop_
_entity_poly.entity_id
_entity_poly.type
_entity_poly.pdbx_seq_one_letter_code
_entity_poly.pdbx_strand_id
1 'polypeptide(L)'
;MRKHIDCSNIQAYRCNKQLVIALNPLPHSGSLTSEEAACDTCKRVLLHPNANRYCCIACKVQAFSIKTNEMEPPFLAIHSPPPPEPKAKRPRKGVPHRAHLP
;
A
#
# COMPACT_ATOMS: atom_id res chain seq x y z
N MET A 1 -20.82 -0.06 -21.89
CA MET A 1 -20.10 -1.00 -21.01
C MET A 1 -19.46 -0.22 -19.87
N ARG A 2 -19.56 -0.69 -18.62
CA ARG A 2 -18.87 -0.04 -17.48
C ARG A 2 -17.46 -0.62 -17.34
N LYS A 3 -16.49 0.22 -17.00
CA LYS A 3 -15.14 -0.21 -16.67
C LYS A 3 -15.17 -0.82 -15.26
N HIS A 4 -14.81 -2.10 -15.14
CA HIS A 4 -14.73 -2.80 -13.87
C HIS A 4 -13.27 -3.15 -13.59
N ILE A 5 -12.90 -3.13 -12.31
CA ILE A 5 -11.61 -3.64 -11.84
C ILE A 5 -11.86 -5.03 -11.30
N ASP A 6 -11.07 -6.00 -11.75
CA ASP A 6 -11.07 -7.32 -11.14
C ASP A 6 -10.54 -7.20 -9.70
N CYS A 7 -11.28 -7.71 -8.71
CA CYS A 7 -10.87 -7.70 -7.31
C CYS A 7 -10.15 -9.00 -6.88
N SER A 8 -9.97 -9.96 -7.79
CA SER A 8 -9.26 -11.21 -7.53
C SER A 8 -7.80 -10.96 -7.12
N ASN A 9 -7.21 -11.86 -6.33
CA ASN A 9 -5.83 -11.78 -5.84
C ASN A 9 -5.53 -10.53 -4.96
N ILE A 10 -6.56 -9.83 -4.48
CA ILE A 10 -6.43 -8.81 -3.43
C ILE A 10 -6.72 -9.49 -2.09
N GLN A 11 -5.82 -9.28 -1.13
CA GLN A 11 -6.00 -9.79 0.22
C GLN A 11 -7.28 -9.21 0.85
N ALA A 12 -8.18 -10.11 1.29
CA ALA A 12 -9.32 -9.76 2.12
C ALA A 12 -8.91 -9.68 3.60
N TYR A 13 -9.53 -8.77 4.33
CA TYR A 13 -9.34 -8.56 5.76
C TYR A 13 -10.63 -8.86 6.50
N ARG A 14 -10.51 -9.30 7.75
CA ARG A 14 -11.66 -9.38 8.66
C ARG A 14 -11.88 -8.02 9.33
N CYS A 15 -13.02 -7.40 9.06
CA CYS A 15 -13.49 -6.20 9.75
C CYS A 15 -14.91 -6.46 10.26
N ASN A 16 -15.15 -6.27 11.56
CA ASN A 16 -16.47 -6.49 12.17
C ASN A 16 -17.10 -7.85 11.81
N LYS A 17 -16.30 -8.92 11.84
CA LYS A 17 -16.71 -10.30 11.46
C LYS A 17 -17.05 -10.52 9.98
N GLN A 18 -16.88 -9.51 9.13
CA GLN A 18 -17.07 -9.62 7.67
C GLN A 18 -15.73 -9.60 6.93
N LEU A 19 -15.69 -10.23 5.76
CA LEU A 19 -14.56 -10.15 4.84
C LEU A 19 -14.70 -8.91 3.96
N VAL A 20 -13.69 -8.04 4.02
CA VAL A 20 -13.67 -6.78 3.27
C VAL A 20 -12.37 -6.65 2.50
N ILE A 21 -12.41 -5.97 1.36
CA ILE A 21 -11.22 -5.56 0.62
C ILE A 21 -10.94 -4.10 0.94
N ALA A 22 -9.71 -3.81 1.32
CA ALA A 22 -9.30 -2.45 1.62
C ALA A 22 -9.16 -1.61 0.34
N LEU A 23 -9.64 -0.37 0.37
CA LEU A 23 -9.41 0.59 -0.71
C LEU A 23 -7.94 1.03 -0.75
N ASN A 24 -7.38 1.34 0.43
CA ASN A 24 -6.02 1.83 0.61
C ASN A 24 -5.22 0.90 1.54
N PRO A 25 -3.87 0.99 1.55
CA PRO A 25 -3.05 0.17 2.43
C PRO A 25 -3.38 0.42 3.91
N LEU A 26 -3.64 -0.63 4.69
CA LEU A 26 -3.96 -0.51 6.12
C LEU A 26 -2.74 -0.01 6.91
N PRO A 27 -2.91 0.81 7.96
CA PRO A 27 -1.77 1.37 8.69
C PRO A 27 -0.96 0.31 9.47
N HIS A 28 -1.58 -0.81 9.84
CA HIS A 28 -0.97 -1.85 10.69
C HIS A 28 -0.63 -3.14 9.93
N SER A 29 -0.72 -3.16 8.60
CA SER A 29 -0.52 -4.39 7.83
C SER A 29 0.98 -4.69 7.66
N GLY A 30 1.54 -5.44 8.60
CA GLY A 30 2.80 -6.20 8.45
C GLY A 30 4.10 -5.40 8.32
N SER A 31 5.20 -6.02 8.74
CA SER A 31 6.56 -5.53 8.50
C SER A 31 6.96 -5.70 7.02
N LEU A 32 7.97 -4.94 6.57
CA LEU A 32 8.61 -5.13 5.26
C LEU A 32 9.61 -6.29 5.38
N THR A 33 9.24 -7.50 4.99
CA THR A 33 10.14 -8.68 5.02
C THR A 33 9.86 -9.63 3.86
N SER A 34 10.92 -10.22 3.29
CA SER A 34 10.94 -11.20 2.19
C SER A 34 10.17 -10.79 0.91
N GLU A 35 10.90 -10.57 -0.19
CA GLU A 35 10.32 -10.22 -1.49
C GLU A 35 9.35 -11.29 -2.03
N GLU A 36 9.54 -12.55 -1.67
CA GLU A 36 8.77 -13.69 -2.20
C GLU A 36 7.34 -13.75 -1.65
N ALA A 37 7.08 -13.12 -0.49
CA ALA A 37 5.77 -13.16 0.18
C ALA A 37 5.11 -11.77 0.28
N ALA A 38 5.46 -10.86 -0.62
CA ALA A 38 5.11 -9.45 -0.51
C ALA A 38 4.15 -8.97 -1.61
N CYS A 39 3.46 -7.86 -1.32
CA CYS A 39 2.64 -7.16 -2.29
C CYS A 39 3.50 -6.62 -3.43
N ASP A 40 3.08 -6.87 -4.67
CA ASP A 40 3.80 -6.45 -5.88
C ASP A 40 4.12 -4.93 -5.87
N THR A 41 3.22 -4.11 -5.34
CA THR A 41 3.27 -2.64 -5.38
C THR A 41 3.97 -2.01 -4.17
N CYS A 42 3.56 -2.36 -2.95
CA CYS A 42 4.05 -1.70 -1.73
C CYS A 42 5.02 -2.55 -0.90
N LYS A 43 5.34 -3.76 -1.37
CA LYS A 43 6.29 -4.70 -0.75
C LYS A 43 5.95 -5.12 0.70
N ARG A 44 4.69 -4.96 1.12
CA ARG A 44 4.20 -5.47 2.41
C ARG A 44 3.91 -6.96 2.35
N VAL A 45 4.20 -7.67 3.43
CA VAL A 45 3.89 -9.10 3.55
C VAL A 45 2.40 -9.36 3.39
N LEU A 46 2.07 -10.37 2.58
CA LEU A 46 0.71 -10.87 2.39
C LEU A 46 0.48 -12.09 3.28
N LEU A 47 -0.75 -12.26 3.78
CA LEU A 47 -1.13 -13.38 4.64
C LEU A 47 -1.10 -14.73 3.88
N HIS A 48 -1.46 -14.69 2.60
CA HIS A 48 -1.48 -15.84 1.71
C HIS A 48 -0.81 -15.47 0.39
N PRO A 49 0.54 -15.49 0.30
CA PRO A 49 1.27 -15.04 -0.89
C PRO A 49 1.01 -15.92 -2.12
N ASN A 50 0.62 -17.18 -1.93
CA ASN A 50 0.28 -18.08 -3.05
C ASN A 50 -1.05 -17.71 -3.73
N ALA A 51 -1.95 -17.00 -3.03
CA ALA A 51 -3.29 -16.67 -3.52
C ALA A 51 -3.50 -15.16 -3.72
N ASN A 52 -2.70 -14.32 -3.07
CA ASN A 52 -2.82 -12.87 -3.12
C ASN A 52 -1.54 -12.26 -3.64
N ARG A 53 -1.67 -11.23 -4.47
CA ARG A 53 -0.56 -10.42 -5.00
C ARG A 53 -0.60 -8.97 -4.53
N TYR A 54 -1.76 -8.52 -4.07
CA TYR A 54 -2.00 -7.14 -3.67
C TYR A 54 -2.61 -7.06 -2.27
N CYS A 55 -2.19 -6.05 -1.51
CA CYS A 55 -2.72 -5.83 -0.16
C CYS A 55 -4.01 -4.98 -0.15
N CYS A 56 -4.32 -4.23 -1.22
CA CYS A 56 -5.49 -3.37 -1.33
C CYS A 56 -5.79 -3.00 -2.80
N ILE A 57 -6.95 -2.38 -3.05
CA ILE A 57 -7.39 -1.95 -4.39
C ILE A 57 -6.42 -0.92 -4.98
N ALA A 58 -6.00 0.09 -4.21
CA ALA A 58 -5.05 1.10 -4.68
C ALA A 58 -3.74 0.47 -5.20
N CYS A 59 -3.21 -0.54 -4.50
CA CYS A 59 -2.02 -1.24 -4.95
C CYS A 59 -2.24 -1.99 -6.26
N LYS A 60 -3.39 -2.66 -6.43
CA LYS A 60 -3.71 -3.34 -7.70
C LYS A 60 -3.84 -2.34 -8.83
N VAL A 61 -4.59 -1.26 -8.64
CA VAL A 61 -4.77 -0.21 -9.66
C VAL A 61 -3.44 0.37 -10.09
N GLN A 62 -2.57 0.73 -9.14
CA GLN A 62 -1.24 1.26 -9.45
C GLN A 62 -0.40 0.27 -10.26
N ALA A 63 -0.42 -1.03 -9.92
CA ALA A 63 0.29 -2.04 -10.69
C ALA A 63 -0.26 -2.21 -12.11
N PHE A 64 -1.57 -2.08 -12.32
CA PHE A 64 -2.18 -2.11 -13.65
C PHE A 64 -1.82 -0.85 -14.47
N SER A 65 -1.85 0.33 -13.85
CA SER A 65 -1.49 1.59 -14.53
C SER A 65 -0.01 1.65 -14.93
N ILE A 66 0.88 1.00 -14.18
CA ILE A 66 2.29 0.87 -14.56
C ILE A 66 2.42 -0.07 -15.75
N LYS A 67 1.79 -1.25 -15.72
CA LYS A 67 1.86 -2.23 -16.82
C LYS A 67 1.31 -1.71 -18.14
N THR A 68 0.33 -0.80 -18.12
CA THR A 68 -0.16 -0.15 -19.35
C THR A 68 0.85 0.84 -19.94
N ASN A 69 1.70 1.46 -19.12
CA ASN A 69 2.79 2.33 -19.58
C ASN A 69 3.99 1.53 -20.13
N GLU A 70 4.27 0.33 -19.61
CA GLU A 70 5.38 -0.51 -20.09
C GLU A 70 5.21 -0.98 -21.55
N MET A 71 3.98 -0.97 -22.07
CA MET A 71 3.68 -1.25 -23.48
C MET A 71 3.82 0.00 -24.38
N GLU A 72 4.11 1.15 -23.78
CA GLU A 72 4.23 2.44 -24.43
C GLU A 72 5.73 2.75 -24.66
N PRO A 73 6.15 3.15 -25.88
CA PRO A 73 7.56 3.38 -26.19
C PRO A 73 8.21 4.37 -25.20
N PRO A 74 9.52 4.19 -24.84
CA PRO A 74 10.22 5.00 -23.82
C PRO A 74 10.15 6.52 -24.03
N PHE A 75 9.87 6.96 -25.25
CA PHE A 75 9.72 8.37 -25.63
C PHE A 75 8.46 9.05 -25.04
N LEU A 76 7.43 8.29 -24.63
CA LEU A 76 6.19 8.86 -24.07
C LEU A 76 6.20 8.97 -22.53
N ALA A 77 7.30 8.58 -21.89
CA ALA A 77 7.51 8.75 -20.45
C ALA A 77 7.67 10.23 -20.09
N ILE A 78 6.55 10.93 -19.93
CA ILE A 78 6.51 12.25 -19.30
C ILE A 78 7.06 12.07 -17.89
N HIS A 79 8.23 12.64 -17.64
CA HIS A 79 8.91 12.63 -16.34
C HIS A 79 7.92 12.94 -15.22
N SER A 80 7.52 11.93 -14.46
CA SER A 80 6.83 12.14 -13.19
C SER A 80 7.78 12.92 -12.28
N PRO A 81 7.35 14.01 -11.65
CA PRO A 81 8.20 14.76 -10.73
C PRO A 81 8.71 13.82 -9.62
N PRO A 82 9.95 14.03 -9.14
CA PRO A 82 10.54 13.17 -8.13
C PRO A 82 9.64 13.08 -6.89
N PRO A 83 9.60 11.91 -6.22
CA PRO A 83 8.83 11.74 -4.99
C PRO A 83 9.20 12.86 -4.00
N PRO A 84 8.22 13.46 -3.31
CA PRO A 84 8.51 14.50 -2.34
C PRO A 84 9.45 13.94 -1.28
N GLU A 85 10.59 14.63 -1.10
CA GLU A 85 11.61 14.30 -0.12
C GLU A 85 10.98 14.06 1.27
N PRO A 86 11.52 13.11 2.05
CA PRO A 86 11.03 12.84 3.40
C PRO A 86 11.20 14.09 4.27
N LYS A 87 10.11 14.84 4.49
CA LYS A 87 10.09 15.94 5.46
C LYS A 87 10.43 15.37 6.83
N ALA A 88 11.59 15.74 7.35
CA ALA A 88 12.03 15.39 8.70
C ALA A 88 10.92 15.74 9.71
N LYS A 89 10.46 14.74 10.46
CA LYS A 89 9.50 14.95 11.55
C LYS A 89 10.18 15.81 12.60
N ARG A 90 9.74 17.06 12.75
CA ARG A 90 10.21 17.96 13.79
C ARG A 90 9.98 17.30 15.16
N PRO A 91 10.98 17.26 16.06
CA PRO A 91 10.77 16.74 17.41
C PRO A 91 9.71 17.57 18.11
N ARG A 92 8.78 16.91 18.81
CA ARG A 92 7.79 17.61 19.64
C ARG A 92 8.54 18.30 20.78
N LYS A 93 8.25 19.58 21.02
CA LYS A 93 8.74 20.30 22.20
C LYS A 93 8.15 19.64 23.45
N GLY A 94 9.02 19.04 24.28
CA GLY A 94 8.72 18.68 25.66
C GLY A 94 8.26 17.25 25.89
N VAL A 95 8.81 16.65 26.95
CA VAL A 95 8.25 15.49 27.64
C VAL A 95 7.21 16.05 28.63
N PRO A 96 5.93 15.65 28.59
CA PRO A 96 4.99 16.06 29.62
C PRO A 96 5.39 15.40 30.94
N HIS A 97 5.88 16.19 31.89
CA HIS A 97 6.01 15.73 33.27
C HIS A 97 4.61 15.53 33.84
N ARG A 98 4.31 14.29 34.26
CA ARG A 98 3.10 14.01 35.03
C ARG A 98 3.21 14.72 36.38
N ALA A 99 2.14 15.37 36.81
CA ALA A 99 2.05 15.90 38.17
C ALA A 99 2.14 14.73 39.16
N HIS A 100 2.89 14.92 40.25
CA HIS A 100 2.86 14.00 41.37
C HIS A 100 1.46 14.04 41.99
N LEU A 101 0.82 12.87 42.07
CA LEU A 101 -0.44 12.72 42.80
C LEU A 101 -0.16 12.81 44.32
N PRO A 102 -1.04 13.45 45.09
CA PRO A 102 -0.93 13.57 46.54
C PRO A 102 -1.10 12.25 47.29
#